data_AF-A0A1I5PCL9-F1
#
_entry.id   AF-A0A1I5PCL9-F1
#
_cell.length_a   1.000
_cell.length_b   1.000
_cell.length_c   1.000
_cell.angle_alpha   90.00
_cell.angle_beta   90.00
_cell.angle_gamma   90.00
#
_symmetry.space_group_name_H-M   'P 1'
#
loop_
_entity.id
_entity.type
_entity.pdbx_description
1 polymer ?
#
loop_
_entity_poly.entity_id
_entity_poly.type
_entity_poly.pdbx_seq_one_letter_code
_entity_poly.pdbx_strand_id
1 'polypeptide(L)'
;MHAARTVVPQRTRGSAPRLVFLVLGGWLLGASAAQPVESPVRQTAFDENNYRPREIVNRLPPPPVVTAPRSTRSPTAKTLTRSAKWSWQSRQTVERGTFQWREHDGRIDYASVCMNEKPGSLRYRDCRRGAKPAFARLCKSGRNPAACHAQNNYSPLR
;
A
#
# COMPACT_ATOMS: atom_id res chain seq x y z
N MET A 1 -25.30 -10.68 41.81
CA MET A 1 -24.28 -11.71 41.50
C MET A 1 -23.22 -11.06 40.62
N HIS A 2 -21.96 -11.29 40.95
CA HIS A 2 -20.82 -10.38 40.75
C HIS A 2 -20.21 -10.38 39.34
N ALA A 3 -19.77 -9.21 38.88
CA ALA A 3 -18.94 -9.01 37.70
C ALA A 3 -17.47 -9.34 38.00
N ALA A 4 -16.87 -10.24 37.23
CA ALA A 4 -15.46 -10.62 37.36
C ALA A 4 -14.58 -9.70 36.48
N ARG A 5 -13.75 -8.87 37.13
CA ARG A 5 -12.63 -8.16 36.52
C ARG A 5 -11.43 -9.10 36.43
N THR A 6 -10.94 -9.38 35.24
CA THR A 6 -9.67 -10.07 35.01
C THR A 6 -8.52 -9.07 35.04
N VAL A 7 -7.59 -9.30 35.97
CA VAL A 7 -6.36 -8.53 36.17
C VAL A 7 -5.24 -9.18 35.36
N VAL A 8 -4.51 -8.39 34.55
CA VAL A 8 -3.32 -8.82 33.81
C VAL A 8 -2.07 -8.47 34.65
N PRO A 9 -1.16 -9.42 34.93
CA PRO A 9 0.07 -9.11 35.66
C PRO A 9 1.17 -8.56 34.73
N GLN A 10 1.85 -7.50 35.19
CA GLN A 10 3.01 -6.92 34.54
C GLN A 10 4.30 -7.68 34.85
N ARG A 11 5.15 -7.84 33.84
CA ARG A 11 6.45 -8.53 33.91
C ARG A 11 7.55 -7.56 34.36
N THR A 12 8.29 -7.97 35.39
CA THR A 12 9.35 -7.22 36.07
C THR A 12 10.62 -7.06 35.22
N ARG A 13 11.29 -5.90 35.37
CA ARG A 13 12.57 -5.56 34.73
C ARG A 13 13.72 -6.24 35.48
N GLY A 14 14.56 -6.98 34.73
CA GLY A 14 15.81 -7.55 35.21
C GLY A 14 16.94 -6.51 35.24
N SER A 15 17.59 -6.45 36.39
CA SER A 15 18.81 -5.69 36.70
C SER A 15 20.04 -6.41 36.16
N ALA A 16 21.05 -5.67 35.68
CA ALA A 16 22.37 -6.20 35.35
C ALA A 16 23.48 -5.29 35.93
N PRO A 17 24.65 -5.86 36.30
CA PRO A 17 25.45 -5.38 37.41
C PRO A 17 26.62 -4.48 36.99
N ARG A 18 27.09 -3.69 37.97
CA ARG A 18 28.28 -2.83 37.93
C ARG A 18 29.55 -3.68 37.86
N LEU A 19 30.42 -3.37 36.90
CA LEU A 19 31.80 -3.87 36.85
C LEU A 19 32.76 -2.73 37.20
N VAL A 20 33.47 -2.95 38.30
CA VAL A 20 34.55 -2.12 38.85
C VAL A 20 35.79 -2.35 38.01
N PHE A 21 36.45 -1.28 37.56
CA PHE A 21 37.79 -1.34 36.98
C PHE A 21 38.80 -0.70 37.93
N LEU A 22 39.80 -1.51 38.26
CA LEU A 22 40.96 -1.21 39.09
C LEU A 22 41.92 -0.23 38.40
N VAL A 23 42.47 0.67 39.21
CA VAL A 23 43.50 1.65 38.87
C VAL A 23 44.87 0.99 38.89
N LEU A 24 45.66 1.18 37.83
CA LEU A 24 47.11 0.96 37.84
C LEU A 24 47.81 1.96 36.92
N GLY A 25 48.68 2.78 37.54
CA GLY A 25 50.05 3.04 37.10
C GLY A 25 50.26 3.84 35.81
N GLY A 26 50.67 5.10 35.96
CA GLY A 26 50.92 6.04 34.88
C GLY A 26 52.22 5.83 34.08
N TRP A 27 52.23 6.46 32.91
CA TRP A 27 53.41 6.95 32.19
C TRP A 27 53.09 8.34 31.65
N LEU A 28 53.94 9.32 32.00
CA LEU A 28 53.91 10.71 31.53
C LEU A 28 54.52 10.79 30.12
N LEU A 29 53.76 11.24 29.13
CA LEU A 29 54.26 11.79 27.87
C LEU A 29 53.17 12.66 27.21
N GLY A 30 53.50 13.94 26.99
CA GLY A 30 52.82 14.81 26.01
C GLY A 30 51.51 15.47 26.48
N ALA A 31 51.60 16.50 27.32
CA ALA A 31 50.50 17.44 27.50
C ALA A 31 50.39 18.35 26.27
N SER A 32 49.74 17.88 25.20
CA SER A 32 49.13 18.77 24.23
C SER A 32 48.01 19.50 24.94
N ALA A 33 48.10 20.82 25.07
CA ALA A 33 47.00 21.64 25.57
C ALA A 33 45.79 21.44 24.64
N ALA A 34 44.88 20.54 25.05
CA ALA A 34 43.56 20.47 24.48
C ALA A 34 42.91 21.82 24.78
N GLN A 35 42.68 22.61 23.74
CA GLN A 35 41.89 23.82 23.82
C GLN A 35 40.55 23.44 24.48
N PRO A 36 40.05 24.21 25.46
CA PRO A 36 38.72 23.95 25.99
C PRO A 36 37.75 24.01 24.82
N VAL A 37 37.14 22.87 24.49
CA VAL A 37 35.99 22.86 23.59
C VAL A 37 34.89 23.55 24.39
N GLU A 38 34.73 24.85 24.16
CA GLU A 38 33.63 25.64 24.71
C GLU A 38 32.33 24.96 24.27
N SER A 39 31.77 24.14 25.16
CA SER A 39 30.47 23.52 24.93
C SER A 39 29.48 24.65 24.73
N PRO A 40 28.70 24.67 23.65
CA PRO A 40 27.77 25.76 23.41
C PRO A 40 26.84 25.90 24.62
N VAL A 41 26.76 27.11 25.15
CA VAL A 41 25.92 27.44 26.31
C VAL A 41 24.51 26.91 26.05
N ARG A 42 24.00 26.11 26.99
CA ARG A 42 22.65 25.52 26.89
C ARG A 42 21.65 26.66 26.83
N GLN A 43 20.98 26.78 25.69
CA GLN A 43 19.92 27.76 25.48
C GLN A 43 18.79 27.51 26.49
N THR A 44 18.57 28.46 27.42
CA THR A 44 17.50 28.39 28.44
C THR A 44 16.33 29.32 28.12
N ALA A 45 16.45 30.18 27.11
CA ALA A 45 15.40 31.07 26.65
C ALA A 45 14.74 30.52 25.38
N PHE A 46 13.41 30.39 25.42
CA PHE A 46 12.59 29.92 24.31
C PHE A 46 11.92 31.14 23.66
N ASP A 47 12.50 31.64 22.56
CA ASP A 47 11.89 32.67 21.71
C ASP A 47 11.71 32.13 20.28
N GLU A 48 10.73 32.66 19.55
CA GLU A 48 10.35 32.20 18.20
C GLU A 48 11.38 32.58 17.11
N ASN A 49 12.29 33.51 17.40
CA ASN A 49 13.37 33.96 16.52
C ASN A 49 14.68 33.16 16.72
N ASN A 50 14.71 32.26 17.71
CA ASN A 50 15.88 31.49 18.12
C ASN A 50 15.81 30.02 17.64
N TYR A 51 15.17 29.80 16.50
CA TYR A 51 15.32 28.57 15.74
C TYR A 51 16.14 28.83 14.47
N ARG A 52 17.39 28.36 14.45
CA ARG A 52 18.20 28.28 13.24
C ARG A 52 18.32 26.82 12.81
N PRO A 53 17.68 26.40 11.70
CA PRO A 53 17.82 25.05 11.19
C PRO A 53 19.30 24.75 10.95
N ARG A 54 19.81 23.66 11.53
CA ARG A 54 21.16 23.19 11.25
C ARG A 54 21.20 22.55 9.86
N GLU A 55 22.31 22.70 9.16
CA GLU A 55 22.53 22.00 7.91
C GLU A 55 22.57 20.48 8.16
N ILE A 56 21.96 19.71 7.27
CA ILE A 56 21.96 18.25 7.35
C ILE A 56 23.32 17.76 6.88
N VAL A 57 24.23 17.51 7.82
CA VAL A 57 25.64 17.14 7.55
C VAL A 57 25.79 15.71 7.00
N ASN A 58 24.76 14.87 7.14
CA ASN A 58 24.78 13.47 6.70
C ASN A 58 23.78 13.20 5.57
N ARG A 59 24.11 13.65 4.35
CA ARG A 59 23.37 13.22 3.14
C ARG A 59 24.16 12.13 2.45
N LEU A 60 23.58 10.94 2.36
CA LEU A 60 24.08 9.91 1.45
C LEU A 60 23.66 10.29 0.02
N PRO A 61 24.57 10.22 -0.97
CA PRO A 61 24.17 10.41 -2.36
C PRO A 61 23.19 9.30 -2.77
N PRO A 62 22.20 9.60 -3.63
CA PRO A 62 21.33 8.56 -4.16
C PRO A 62 22.19 7.53 -4.91
N PRO A 63 21.82 6.23 -4.87
CA PRO A 63 22.50 5.22 -5.67
C PRO A 63 22.43 5.60 -7.16
N PRO A 64 23.47 5.27 -7.96
CA PRO A 64 23.45 5.58 -9.38
C PRO A 64 22.24 4.92 -10.03
N VAL A 65 21.47 5.70 -10.80
CA VAL A 65 20.34 5.18 -11.57
C VAL A 65 20.91 4.33 -12.71
N VAL A 66 20.88 3.01 -12.55
CA VAL A 66 21.15 2.09 -13.65
C VAL A 66 19.89 2.07 -14.52
N THR A 67 19.87 2.88 -15.58
CA THR A 67 18.86 2.78 -16.64
C THR A 67 19.14 1.52 -17.46
N ALA A 68 18.59 0.38 -17.02
CA ALA A 68 18.47 -0.76 -17.90
C ALA A 68 17.66 -0.34 -19.15
N PRO A 69 18.05 -0.73 -20.38
CA PRO A 69 17.22 -0.49 -21.55
C PRO A 69 15.89 -1.18 -21.32
N ARG A 70 14.83 -0.37 -21.14
CA ARG A 70 13.48 -0.87 -21.03
C ARG A 70 13.18 -1.57 -22.35
N SER A 71 13.00 -2.89 -22.30
CA SER A 71 12.55 -3.68 -23.45
C SER A 71 11.33 -2.99 -24.05
N THR A 72 11.49 -2.41 -25.25
CA THR A 72 10.41 -1.77 -26.01
C THR A 72 9.52 -2.81 -26.68
N ARG A 73 9.84 -4.10 -26.54
CA ARG A 73 9.04 -5.19 -27.07
C ARG A 73 8.03 -5.64 -26.02
N SER A 74 7.05 -4.79 -25.75
CA SER A 74 5.79 -5.29 -25.22
C SER A 74 5.16 -6.11 -26.35
N PRO A 75 4.92 -7.43 -26.21
CA PRO A 75 4.01 -8.09 -27.12
C PRO A 75 2.72 -7.27 -27.08
N THR A 76 2.23 -6.82 -28.23
CA THR A 76 0.93 -6.15 -28.30
C THR A 76 -0.12 -7.16 -27.85
N ALA A 77 -0.36 -7.22 -26.54
CA ALA A 77 -1.36 -8.07 -25.94
C ALA A 77 -2.67 -7.74 -26.64
N LYS A 78 -3.23 -8.74 -27.33
CA LYS A 78 -4.41 -8.56 -28.17
C LYS A 78 -5.55 -8.14 -27.24
N THR A 79 -5.85 -6.85 -27.22
CA THR A 79 -6.93 -6.30 -26.42
C THR A 79 -8.22 -6.55 -27.19
N LEU A 80 -9.08 -7.41 -26.66
CA LEU A 80 -10.36 -7.73 -27.28
C LEU A 80 -11.47 -7.07 -26.48
N THR A 81 -12.26 -6.21 -27.13
CA THR A 81 -13.49 -5.69 -26.54
C THR A 81 -14.61 -6.70 -26.74
N ARG A 82 -15.28 -7.07 -25.66
CA ARG A 82 -16.42 -7.99 -25.64
C ARG A 82 -17.65 -7.31 -25.07
N SER A 83 -18.81 -7.89 -25.34
CA SER A 83 -20.07 -7.42 -24.79
C SER A 83 -21.01 -8.58 -24.49
N ALA A 84 -21.91 -8.37 -23.54
CA ALA A 84 -22.97 -9.31 -23.19
C ALA A 84 -24.15 -8.61 -22.53
N LYS A 85 -25.28 -9.32 -22.42
CA LYS A 85 -26.47 -8.84 -21.73
C LYS A 85 -26.35 -9.05 -20.23
N TRP A 86 -26.71 -8.03 -19.45
CA TRP A 86 -26.84 -8.09 -18.01
C TRP A 86 -28.27 -7.78 -17.57
N SER A 87 -28.65 -8.30 -16.42
CA SER A 87 -29.83 -7.88 -15.69
C SER A 87 -29.52 -7.85 -14.19
N TRP A 88 -30.15 -6.93 -13.48
CA TRP A 88 -30.05 -6.79 -12.05
C TRP A 88 -31.43 -6.51 -11.47
N GLN A 89 -31.83 -7.30 -10.47
CA GLN A 89 -33.08 -7.11 -9.77
C GLN A 89 -32.80 -6.45 -8.42
N SER A 90 -33.34 -5.25 -8.23
CA SER A 90 -33.40 -4.59 -6.93
C SER A 90 -34.70 -5.00 -6.21
N ARG A 91 -34.95 -4.43 -5.04
CA ARG A 91 -36.22 -4.64 -4.32
C ARG A 91 -37.42 -4.03 -5.06
N GLN A 92 -37.20 -3.03 -5.91
CA GLN A 92 -38.25 -2.19 -6.50
C GLN A 92 -38.34 -2.35 -8.02
N THR A 93 -37.22 -2.60 -8.69
CA THR A 93 -37.13 -2.58 -10.15
C THR A 93 -36.21 -3.68 -10.69
N VAL A 94 -36.42 -4.05 -11.95
CA VAL A 94 -35.51 -4.90 -12.71
C VAL A 94 -34.84 -4.06 -13.78
N GLU A 95 -33.53 -3.93 -13.68
CA GLU A 95 -32.70 -3.21 -14.64
C GLU A 95 -32.00 -4.17 -15.58
N ARG A 96 -31.81 -3.75 -16.83
CA ARG A 96 -31.29 -4.60 -17.91
C ARG A 96 -30.47 -3.75 -18.86
N GLY A 97 -29.49 -4.37 -19.50
CA GLY A 97 -28.70 -3.68 -20.52
C GLY A 97 -27.71 -4.58 -21.22
N THR A 98 -26.85 -3.95 -22.01
CA THR A 98 -25.63 -4.55 -22.53
C THR A 98 -24.45 -3.93 -21.79
N PHE A 99 -23.48 -4.74 -21.39
CA PHE A 99 -22.23 -4.26 -20.80
C PHE A 99 -21.06 -4.67 -21.68
N GLN A 100 -20.01 -3.86 -21.65
CA GLN A 100 -18.76 -4.11 -22.34
C GLN A 100 -17.60 -4.29 -21.36
N TRP A 101 -16.59 -5.05 -21.77
CA TRP A 101 -15.33 -5.23 -21.06
C TRP A 101 -14.19 -5.50 -22.06
N ARG A 102 -12.95 -5.32 -21.60
CA ARG A 102 -11.73 -5.69 -22.31
C ARG A 102 -11.17 -6.98 -21.77
N GLU A 103 -10.56 -7.73 -22.66
CA GLU A 103 -9.78 -8.91 -22.36
C GLU A 103 -8.34 -8.70 -22.82
N HIS A 104 -7.40 -9.04 -21.96
CA HIS A 104 -5.97 -9.08 -22.24
C HIS A 104 -5.48 -10.50 -21.99
N ASP A 105 -4.90 -11.12 -23.02
CA ASP A 105 -4.32 -12.47 -22.96
C ASP A 105 -5.26 -13.52 -22.35
N GLY A 106 -6.53 -13.48 -22.76
CA GLY A 106 -7.55 -14.43 -22.30
C GLY A 106 -8.02 -14.20 -20.86
N ARG A 107 -7.69 -13.05 -20.25
CA ARG A 107 -8.18 -12.64 -18.93
C ARG A 107 -8.97 -11.33 -19.03
N ILE A 108 -10.11 -11.29 -18.34
CA ILE A 108 -10.96 -10.10 -18.27
C ILE A 108 -10.28 -9.04 -17.40
N ASP A 109 -10.17 -7.81 -17.91
CA ASP A 109 -9.84 -6.64 -17.10
C ASP A 109 -11.07 -6.19 -16.32
N TYR A 110 -11.06 -6.38 -15.01
CA TYR A 110 -12.18 -6.03 -14.14
C TYR A 110 -12.46 -4.53 -14.07
N ALA A 111 -11.45 -3.68 -14.25
CA ALA A 111 -11.61 -2.23 -14.26
C ALA A 111 -12.39 -1.75 -15.50
N SER A 112 -12.32 -2.53 -16.58
CA SER A 112 -13.02 -2.24 -17.82
C SER A 112 -14.49 -2.70 -17.85
N VAL A 113 -14.95 -3.44 -16.84
CA VAL A 113 -16.32 -3.96 -16.81
C VAL A 113 -17.30 -2.81 -16.70
N CYS A 114 -18.27 -2.77 -17.63
CA CYS A 114 -19.23 -1.67 -17.79
C CYS A 114 -18.56 -0.37 -18.27
N MET A 115 -17.49 -0.43 -19.06
CA MET A 115 -16.85 0.77 -19.64
C MET A 115 -17.76 1.62 -20.52
N ASN A 116 -18.89 1.06 -20.99
CA ASN A 116 -19.90 1.76 -21.78
C ASN A 116 -20.87 2.59 -20.93
N GLU A 117 -20.79 2.49 -19.60
CA GLU A 117 -21.58 3.26 -18.65
C GLU A 117 -20.74 4.36 -18.01
N LYS A 118 -21.35 5.50 -17.66
CA LYS A 118 -20.65 6.60 -16.96
C LYS A 118 -20.20 6.14 -15.57
N PRO A 119 -18.89 6.16 -15.25
CA PRO A 119 -18.40 5.78 -13.91
C PRO A 119 -19.10 6.57 -12.80
N GLY A 120 -19.44 5.87 -11.71
CA GLY A 120 -20.14 6.47 -10.56
C GLY A 120 -21.67 6.63 -10.72
N SER A 121 -22.23 6.42 -11.91
CA SER A 121 -23.69 6.44 -12.10
C SER A 121 -24.37 5.24 -11.42
N LEU A 122 -25.66 5.39 -11.09
CA LEU A 122 -26.47 4.26 -10.61
C LEU A 122 -26.50 3.11 -11.62
N ARG A 123 -26.63 3.44 -12.91
CA ARG A 123 -26.53 2.48 -14.03
C ARG A 123 -25.23 1.71 -14.02
N TYR A 124 -24.09 2.38 -13.85
CA TYR A 124 -22.79 1.72 -13.76
C TYR A 124 -22.73 0.74 -12.57
N ARG A 125 -23.27 1.14 -11.41
CA ARG A 125 -23.34 0.29 -10.22
C ARG A 125 -24.21 -0.95 -10.42
N ASP A 126 -25.38 -0.79 -11.04
CA ASP A 126 -26.30 -1.90 -11.34
C ASP A 126 -25.76 -2.80 -12.43
N CYS A 127 -25.14 -2.22 -13.46
CA CYS A 127 -24.44 -2.94 -14.52
C CYS A 127 -23.37 -3.85 -13.93
N ARG A 128 -22.53 -3.33 -13.03
CA ARG A 128 -21.47 -4.13 -12.40
C ARG A 128 -22.01 -5.24 -11.52
N ARG A 129 -23.13 -5.02 -10.82
CA ARG A 129 -23.83 -6.06 -10.06
C ARG A 129 -24.40 -7.14 -10.98
N GLY A 130 -25.07 -6.75 -12.06
CA GLY A 130 -25.61 -7.66 -13.07
C GLY A 130 -24.55 -8.38 -13.91
N ALA A 131 -23.36 -7.82 -14.04
CA ALA A 131 -22.24 -8.44 -14.76
C ALA A 131 -21.73 -9.71 -14.06
N LYS A 132 -21.76 -9.79 -12.72
CA LYS A 132 -21.31 -10.97 -11.96
C LYS A 132 -22.07 -12.25 -12.34
N PRO A 133 -23.41 -12.31 -12.25
CA PRO A 133 -24.17 -13.47 -12.73
C PRO A 133 -24.12 -13.61 -14.26
N ALA A 134 -23.88 -12.55 -15.02
CA ALA A 134 -23.66 -12.66 -16.47
C ALA A 134 -22.36 -13.42 -16.80
N PHE A 135 -21.26 -13.16 -16.09
CA PHE A 135 -20.02 -13.93 -16.27
C PHE A 135 -20.20 -15.41 -15.92
N ALA A 136 -20.97 -15.73 -14.88
CA ALA A 136 -21.30 -17.12 -14.56
C ALA A 136 -22.07 -17.81 -15.70
N ARG A 137 -23.05 -17.12 -16.32
CA ARG A 137 -23.77 -17.64 -17.50
C ARG A 137 -22.86 -17.80 -18.72
N LEU A 138 -21.97 -16.85 -18.96
CA LEU A 138 -21.00 -16.92 -20.06
C LEU A 138 -20.03 -18.09 -19.90
N CYS A 139 -19.56 -18.33 -18.67
CA CYS A 139 -18.74 -19.49 -18.36
C CYS A 139 -19.52 -20.79 -18.59
N LYS A 140 -20.72 -20.92 -18.00
CA LYS A 140 -21.55 -22.13 -18.13
C LYS A 140 -21.91 -22.46 -19.58
N SER A 141 -22.11 -21.45 -20.42
CA SER A 141 -22.44 -21.63 -21.84
C SER A 141 -21.22 -21.88 -22.74
N GLY A 142 -19.99 -21.80 -22.23
CA GLY A 142 -18.77 -21.94 -23.02
C GLY A 142 -18.52 -20.79 -24.01
N ARG A 143 -19.37 -19.76 -24.04
CA ARG A 143 -19.24 -18.63 -24.99
C ARG A 143 -18.00 -17.77 -24.73
N ASN A 144 -17.53 -17.76 -23.48
CA ASN A 144 -16.35 -17.02 -23.11
C ASN A 144 -15.56 -17.76 -22.01
N PRO A 145 -14.41 -18.37 -22.33
CA PRO A 145 -13.61 -19.09 -21.34
C PRO A 145 -13.00 -18.16 -20.28
N ALA A 146 -12.69 -16.90 -20.62
CA ALA A 146 -12.17 -15.91 -19.68
C ALA A 146 -13.19 -15.56 -18.58
N ALA A 147 -14.49 -15.70 -18.87
CA ALA A 147 -15.57 -15.48 -17.91
C ALA A 147 -15.56 -16.50 -16.76
N CYS A 148 -14.98 -17.70 -16.93
CA CYS A 148 -14.90 -18.69 -15.86
C CYS A 148 -14.00 -18.25 -14.70
N HIS A 149 -12.88 -17.59 -15.01
CA HIS A 149 -12.04 -16.97 -14.00
C HIS A 149 -12.77 -15.80 -13.32
N ALA A 150 -13.46 -14.97 -14.12
CA ALA A 150 -14.20 -13.81 -13.62
C ALA A 150 -15.38 -14.21 -12.73
N GLN A 151 -16.10 -15.30 -13.02
CA GLN A 151 -17.26 -15.70 -12.23
C GLN A 151 -16.92 -15.85 -10.74
N ASN A 152 -15.71 -16.31 -10.42
CA ASN A 152 -15.26 -16.50 -9.05
C ASN A 152 -14.61 -15.23 -8.49
N ASN A 153 -13.76 -14.56 -9.28
CA ASN A 153 -12.86 -13.51 -8.79
C ASN A 153 -13.36 -12.07 -8.97
N TYR A 154 -14.27 -11.82 -9.92
CA TYR A 154 -14.82 -10.48 -10.14
C TYR A 154 -15.70 -10.06 -8.95
N SER A 155 -15.43 -8.91 -8.34
CA SER A 155 -16.28 -8.33 -7.30
C SER A 155 -16.89 -7.04 -7.81
N PRO A 156 -18.23 -6.87 -7.86
CA PRO A 156 -18.88 -5.64 -8.32
C PRO A 156 -18.60 -4.37 -7.50
N LEU A 157 -18.07 -4.53 -6.28
CA LEU A 157 -17.90 -3.44 -5.31
C LEU A 157 -16.44 -2.99 -5.15
N ARG A 158 -15.50 -3.68 -5.79
CA ARG A 158 -14.08 -3.25 -5.85
C ARG A 158 -13.85 -2.30 -7.00
#